data_AF-A0A6J5E0K9-F1
#
_entry.id   AF-A0A6J5E0K9-F1
#
_cell.length_a   1.000
_cell.length_b   1.000
_cell.length_c   1.000
_cell.angle_alpha   90.00
_cell.angle_beta   90.00
_cell.angle_gamma   90.00
#
_symmetry.space_group_name_H-M   'P 1'
#
loop_
_entity.id
_entity.type
_entity.pdbx_description
1 polymer ?
#
loop_
_entity_poly.entity_id
_entity_poly.type
_entity_poly.pdbx_seq_one_letter_code
_entity_poly.pdbx_strand_id
1 'polypeptide(L)'
;MNSDLVSFHSILLMHPADAVLNNHRAYCARHGYIHTAHAIGSPGNSDRVRLLYKYSLARKIVVEAPAESLLIIADESAVVYEPLAADCVIGDAPSWIAQCAIHNRPDGCFFMLRAGPAALQWLDRVLNTLRDHDIDSCVSRWSHFELEGIPATPYDQSLEGAECCSLLFTPFGHNLPEHSAFVLSLNPTVHKNVHDDRVASRFVEYLNSVQARAGRLYDDIDLTPIVGESFEVVNPGRPVALITSYTPNIAAYAAFSERNVSAYCRRHDYTHYIYRDTPAHLNRNITGNWNKAELLLQHFGSHAYVGWIDADILIHSQQRPLHESVFQQPFTLVRDIANHRLNSGFMIFSDAPECRKFLEQVQNIIDAVPDKFGIYASGGDQTAFVSTWDSFGGEIAIPLSDCVSLNSHPSLYDADSFMIHYMGYPERFRAIVMRADSLEIDRRNAS
;
A
#
# COMPACT_ATOMS: atom_id res chain seq x y z
N MET A 1 -32.24 3.26 -20.39
CA MET A 1 -31.79 2.82 -21.75
C MET A 1 -31.85 1.29 -21.79
N ASN A 2 -31.93 0.63 -22.95
CA ASN A 2 -31.84 -0.83 -23.00
C ASN A 2 -30.39 -1.24 -22.65
N SER A 3 -30.18 -2.08 -21.63
CA SER A 3 -28.84 -2.49 -21.16
C SER A 3 -28.02 -3.17 -22.26
N ASP A 4 -28.69 -3.70 -23.28
CA ASP A 4 -28.09 -4.35 -24.47
C ASP A 4 -27.23 -3.41 -25.34
N LEU A 5 -27.24 -2.09 -25.08
CA LEU A 5 -26.45 -1.10 -25.82
C LEU A 5 -25.21 -0.61 -25.05
N VAL A 6 -24.87 -1.22 -23.91
CA VAL A 6 -23.69 -0.84 -23.12
C VAL A 6 -22.66 -1.98 -23.11
N SER A 7 -21.44 -1.70 -23.56
CA SER A 7 -20.32 -2.64 -23.48
C SER A 7 -19.11 -2.05 -22.76
N PHE A 8 -18.49 -2.87 -21.92
CA PHE A 8 -17.30 -2.55 -21.16
C PHE A 8 -16.11 -3.35 -21.68
N HIS A 9 -15.04 -2.65 -22.05
CA HIS A 9 -13.83 -3.21 -22.60
C HIS A 9 -12.65 -2.96 -21.64
N SER A 10 -12.19 -4.03 -20.98
CA SER A 10 -10.92 -4.01 -20.24
C SER A 10 -9.77 -4.20 -21.23
N ILE A 11 -8.80 -3.27 -21.31
CA ILE A 11 -7.63 -3.37 -22.19
C ILE A 11 -6.37 -3.44 -21.32
N LEU A 12 -5.82 -4.65 -21.15
CA LEU A 12 -4.64 -4.92 -20.32
C LEU A 12 -3.34 -4.64 -21.09
N LEU A 13 -2.48 -3.78 -20.53
CA LEU A 13 -1.25 -3.31 -21.17
C LEU A 13 0.04 -3.87 -20.57
N MET A 14 0.07 -4.26 -19.29
CA MET A 14 1.28 -4.68 -18.59
C MET A 14 1.31 -6.16 -18.18
N HIS A 15 0.27 -6.69 -17.54
CA HIS A 15 0.24 -8.08 -17.05
C HIS A 15 -1.20 -8.48 -16.70
N PRO A 16 -1.50 -9.77 -16.42
CA PRO A 16 -2.80 -10.13 -15.88
C PRO A 16 -3.07 -9.38 -14.57
N ALA A 17 -4.19 -8.68 -14.51
CA ALA A 17 -4.65 -7.91 -13.36
C ALA A 17 -5.99 -8.50 -12.88
N ASP A 18 -5.96 -9.74 -12.37
CA ASP A 18 -7.17 -10.51 -12.08
C ASP A 18 -8.11 -9.80 -11.10
N ALA A 19 -7.57 -9.14 -10.08
CA ALA A 19 -8.36 -8.37 -9.13
C ALA A 19 -9.16 -7.25 -9.83
N VAL A 20 -8.52 -6.51 -10.74
CA VAL A 20 -9.13 -5.43 -11.52
C VAL A 20 -10.13 -5.98 -12.54
N LEU A 21 -9.81 -7.09 -13.21
CA LEU A 21 -10.74 -7.76 -14.11
C LEU A 21 -12.00 -8.25 -13.37
N ASN A 22 -11.84 -8.80 -12.17
CA ASN A 22 -12.96 -9.23 -11.35
C ASN A 22 -13.82 -8.05 -10.90
N ASN A 23 -13.19 -6.90 -10.60
CA ASN A 23 -13.89 -5.65 -10.33
C ASN A 23 -14.76 -5.22 -11.54
N HIS A 24 -14.17 -5.18 -12.74
CA HIS A 24 -14.89 -4.82 -13.96
C HIS A 24 -16.03 -5.79 -14.28
N ARG A 25 -15.81 -7.10 -14.12
CA ARG A 25 -16.84 -8.13 -14.30
C ARG A 25 -18.00 -7.96 -13.33
N ALA A 26 -17.70 -7.71 -12.05
CA ALA A 26 -18.72 -7.51 -11.03
C ALA A 26 -19.57 -6.26 -11.33
N TYR A 27 -18.92 -5.17 -11.75
CA TYR A 27 -19.60 -3.95 -12.19
C TYR A 27 -20.53 -4.21 -13.39
N CYS A 28 -20.03 -4.91 -14.41
CA CYS A 28 -20.84 -5.26 -15.60
C CYS A 28 -22.01 -6.16 -15.25
N ALA A 29 -21.79 -7.18 -14.41
CA ALA A 29 -22.83 -8.10 -13.97
C ALA A 29 -23.93 -7.38 -13.18
N ARG A 30 -23.57 -6.38 -12.35
CA ARG A 30 -24.53 -5.58 -11.59
C ARG A 30 -25.49 -4.78 -12.48
N HIS A 31 -25.00 -4.26 -13.61
CA HIS A 31 -25.79 -3.41 -14.52
C HIS A 31 -26.26 -4.11 -15.80
N GLY A 32 -25.93 -5.39 -15.98
CA GLY A 32 -26.26 -6.14 -17.19
C GLY A 32 -25.45 -5.72 -18.42
N TYR A 33 -24.26 -5.15 -18.24
CA TYR A 33 -23.39 -4.74 -19.35
C TYR A 33 -22.61 -5.92 -19.93
N ILE A 34 -22.28 -5.85 -21.23
CA ILE A 34 -21.43 -6.83 -21.88
C ILE A 34 -19.97 -6.55 -21.52
N HIS A 35 -19.29 -7.48 -20.84
CA HIS A 35 -17.87 -7.35 -20.52
C HIS A 35 -16.99 -8.09 -21.53
N THR A 36 -15.96 -7.41 -22.07
CA THR A 36 -14.92 -8.04 -22.89
C THR A 36 -13.54 -7.64 -22.37
N ALA A 37 -12.66 -8.62 -22.19
CA ALA A 37 -11.26 -8.38 -21.83
C ALA A 37 -10.33 -8.57 -23.04
N HIS A 38 -9.39 -7.65 -23.19
CA HIS A 38 -8.35 -7.64 -24.21
C HIS A 38 -7.00 -7.55 -23.53
N ALA A 39 -5.98 -8.21 -24.08
CA ALA A 39 -4.63 -8.15 -23.55
C ALA A 39 -3.63 -7.97 -24.70
N ILE A 40 -2.67 -7.06 -24.51
CA ILE A 40 -1.56 -6.94 -25.45
C ILE A 40 -0.66 -8.19 -25.36
N GLY A 41 -0.32 -8.79 -26.51
CA GLY A 41 0.57 -9.96 -26.55
C GLY A 41 2.05 -9.64 -26.28
N SER A 42 2.39 -8.38 -26.02
CA SER A 42 3.77 -7.91 -25.86
C SER A 42 3.82 -6.82 -24.78
N PRO A 43 3.57 -7.18 -23.51
CA PRO A 43 3.52 -6.22 -22.43
C PRO A 43 4.84 -5.49 -22.20
N GLY A 44 5.99 -6.05 -22.61
CA GLY A 44 7.31 -5.41 -22.48
C GLY A 44 7.60 -4.27 -23.46
N ASN A 45 6.66 -3.93 -24.36
CA ASN A 45 6.83 -2.83 -25.32
C ASN A 45 6.88 -1.46 -24.64
N SER A 46 7.33 -0.41 -25.35
CA SER A 46 7.31 0.95 -24.82
C SER A 46 5.88 1.43 -24.53
N ASP A 47 5.75 2.38 -23.61
CA ASP A 47 4.47 3.00 -23.27
C ASP A 47 3.74 3.56 -24.49
N ARG A 48 4.47 4.18 -25.43
CA ARG A 48 3.88 4.66 -26.69
C ARG A 48 3.21 3.53 -27.47
N VAL A 49 3.85 2.36 -27.60
CA VAL A 49 3.28 1.22 -28.31
C VAL A 49 2.05 0.66 -27.57
N ARG A 50 2.11 0.60 -26.23
CA ARG A 50 0.96 0.18 -25.41
C ARG A 50 -0.23 1.13 -25.57
N LEU A 51 -0.01 2.44 -25.56
CA LEU A 51 -1.04 3.45 -25.82
C LEU A 51 -1.59 3.36 -27.25
N LEU A 52 -0.72 3.22 -28.26
CA LEU A 52 -1.15 3.03 -29.65
C LEU A 52 -2.04 1.79 -29.79
N TYR A 53 -1.70 0.67 -29.14
CA TYR A 53 -2.54 -0.51 -29.10
C TYR A 53 -3.91 -0.20 -28.47
N LYS A 54 -3.92 0.41 -27.26
CA LYS A 54 -5.15 0.77 -26.54
C LYS A 54 -6.11 1.60 -27.38
N TYR A 55 -5.66 2.72 -27.92
CA TYR A 55 -6.53 3.63 -28.66
C TYR A 55 -6.88 3.09 -30.06
N SER A 56 -5.99 2.29 -30.70
CA SER A 56 -6.34 1.62 -31.97
C SER A 56 -7.41 0.55 -31.76
N LEU A 57 -7.34 -0.17 -30.65
CA LEU A 57 -8.36 -1.15 -30.28
C LEU A 57 -9.69 -0.48 -29.91
N ALA A 58 -9.66 0.60 -29.11
CA ALA A 58 -10.84 1.41 -28.83
C ALA A 58 -11.50 1.91 -30.13
N ARG A 59 -10.69 2.34 -31.11
CA ARG A 59 -11.18 2.76 -32.42
C ARG A 59 -11.83 1.62 -33.19
N LYS A 60 -11.21 0.43 -33.19
CA LYS A 60 -11.80 -0.77 -33.78
C LYS A 60 -13.17 -1.08 -33.15
N ILE A 61 -13.26 -1.03 -31.82
CA ILE A 61 -14.50 -1.26 -31.07
C ILE A 61 -15.58 -0.26 -31.49
N VAL A 62 -15.26 1.03 -31.59
CA VAL A 62 -16.22 2.06 -32.04
C VAL A 62 -16.73 1.80 -33.46
N VAL A 63 -15.88 1.33 -34.37
CA VAL A 63 -16.28 1.01 -35.76
C VAL A 63 -17.24 -0.19 -35.82
N GLU A 64 -17.02 -1.20 -34.96
CA GLU A 64 -17.81 -2.44 -34.95
C GLU A 64 -19.10 -2.32 -34.14
N ALA A 65 -19.20 -1.33 -33.25
CA ALA A 65 -20.35 -1.13 -32.38
C ALA A 65 -21.58 -0.58 -33.15
N PRO A 66 -22.81 -0.97 -32.75
CA PRO A 66 -24.02 -0.29 -33.21
C PRO A 66 -23.98 1.21 -32.91
N ALA A 67 -24.63 2.02 -33.76
CA ALA A 67 -24.70 3.45 -33.56
C ALA A 67 -25.33 3.80 -32.20
N GLU A 68 -24.78 4.81 -31.54
CA GLU A 68 -25.20 5.32 -30.21
C GLU A 68 -25.00 4.36 -29.04
N SER A 69 -24.41 3.18 -29.24
CA SER A 69 -23.99 2.30 -28.15
C SER A 69 -23.01 3.01 -27.22
N LEU A 70 -23.18 2.80 -25.92
CA LEU A 70 -22.26 3.32 -24.91
C LEU A 70 -21.11 2.35 -24.69
N LEU A 71 -19.89 2.82 -24.94
CA LEU A 71 -18.66 2.05 -24.86
C LEU A 71 -17.85 2.56 -23.67
N ILE A 72 -17.58 1.69 -22.70
CA ILE A 72 -16.73 1.96 -21.55
C ILE A 72 -15.37 1.33 -21.84
N ILE A 73 -14.30 2.11 -21.80
CA ILE A 73 -12.94 1.65 -22.02
C ILE A 73 -12.14 1.88 -20.75
N ALA A 74 -11.56 0.82 -20.18
CA ALA A 74 -10.72 0.88 -18.99
C ALA A 74 -9.48 0.01 -19.17
N ASP A 75 -8.33 0.43 -18.62
CA ASP A 75 -7.14 -0.44 -18.52
C ASP A 75 -6.95 -1.01 -17.12
N GLU A 76 -5.86 -1.75 -16.88
CA GLU A 76 -5.55 -2.38 -15.59
C GLU A 76 -5.29 -1.38 -14.45
N SER A 77 -5.24 -0.08 -14.75
CA SER A 77 -4.98 0.99 -13.79
C SER A 77 -6.27 1.73 -13.38
N ALA A 78 -7.45 1.23 -13.74
CA ALA A 78 -8.74 1.80 -13.34
C ALA A 78 -9.55 0.77 -12.55
N VAL A 79 -10.20 1.19 -11.46
CA VAL A 79 -11.00 0.31 -10.58
C VAL A 79 -12.33 0.99 -10.28
N VAL A 80 -13.46 0.33 -10.53
CA VAL A 80 -14.78 0.89 -10.17
C VAL A 80 -14.99 0.82 -8.65
N TYR A 81 -15.20 1.98 -8.02
CA TYR A 81 -15.40 2.13 -6.58
C TYR A 81 -16.87 2.25 -6.21
N GLU A 82 -17.56 3.30 -6.67
CA GLU A 82 -19.01 3.39 -6.59
C GLU A 82 -19.62 2.77 -7.85
N PRO A 83 -20.48 1.76 -7.74
CA PRO A 83 -21.03 1.07 -8.90
C PRO A 83 -22.22 1.83 -9.50
N LEU A 84 -22.06 3.12 -9.82
CA LEU A 84 -23.07 3.94 -10.50
C LEU A 84 -23.32 3.43 -11.92
N ALA A 85 -24.54 3.59 -12.45
CA ALA A 85 -24.81 3.22 -13.84
C ALA A 85 -24.08 4.16 -14.81
N ALA A 86 -23.41 3.61 -15.81
CA ALA A 86 -22.56 4.38 -16.74
C ALA A 86 -23.35 5.45 -17.51
N ASP A 87 -24.60 5.17 -17.87
CA ASP A 87 -25.49 6.10 -18.57
C ASP A 87 -25.87 7.30 -17.68
N CYS A 88 -25.97 7.13 -16.36
CA CYS A 88 -26.13 8.24 -15.43
C CYS A 88 -24.86 9.11 -15.32
N VAL A 89 -23.68 8.51 -15.45
CA VAL A 89 -22.40 9.23 -15.34
C VAL A 89 -22.10 10.07 -16.59
N ILE A 90 -22.27 9.50 -17.79
CA ILE A 90 -22.01 10.23 -19.05
C ILE A 90 -23.16 11.19 -19.42
N GLY A 91 -24.39 10.91 -19.00
CA GLY A 91 -25.57 11.65 -19.44
C GLY A 91 -25.68 11.66 -20.97
N ASP A 92 -26.07 12.79 -21.56
CA ASP A 92 -26.18 12.94 -23.02
C ASP A 92 -24.85 13.27 -23.73
N ALA A 93 -23.73 13.31 -23.00
CA ALA A 93 -22.46 13.66 -23.60
C ALA A 93 -21.99 12.59 -24.62
N PRO A 94 -21.35 13.01 -25.73
CA PRO A 94 -20.81 12.06 -26.72
C PRO A 94 -19.57 11.31 -26.20
N SER A 95 -18.88 11.89 -25.23
CA SER A 95 -17.68 11.33 -24.61
C SER A 95 -17.59 11.80 -23.17
N TRP A 96 -17.00 10.99 -22.31
CA TRP A 96 -16.72 11.33 -20.93
C TRP A 96 -15.34 10.81 -20.53
N ILE A 97 -14.59 11.68 -19.87
CA ILE A 97 -13.29 11.40 -19.26
C ILE A 97 -13.11 12.39 -18.12
N ALA A 98 -12.55 11.94 -16.99
CA ALA A 98 -12.33 12.81 -15.85
C ALA A 98 -10.87 13.27 -15.76
N GLN A 99 -10.68 14.39 -15.06
CA GLN A 99 -9.35 14.89 -14.71
C GLN A 99 -8.80 14.10 -13.51
N CYS A 100 -7.47 14.00 -13.44
CA CYS A 100 -6.77 13.56 -12.23
C CYS A 100 -6.61 14.75 -11.26
N ALA A 101 -6.95 14.54 -9.99
CA ALA A 101 -6.92 15.57 -8.95
C ALA A 101 -5.52 16.11 -8.61
N ILE A 102 -4.44 15.42 -9.02
CA ILE A 102 -3.05 15.86 -8.74
C ILE A 102 -2.54 16.84 -9.78
N HIS A 103 -2.82 16.58 -11.06
CA HIS A 103 -2.25 17.36 -12.16
C HIS A 103 -3.30 18.12 -12.99
N ASN A 104 -4.60 17.96 -12.70
CA ASN A 104 -5.72 18.62 -13.40
C ASN A 104 -5.69 18.38 -14.92
N ARG A 105 -5.30 17.17 -15.35
CA ARG A 105 -5.32 16.75 -16.76
C ARG A 105 -6.18 15.51 -16.93
N PRO A 106 -6.72 15.25 -18.14
CA PRO A 106 -7.48 14.02 -18.39
C PRO A 106 -6.66 12.78 -18.04
N ASP A 107 -7.28 11.80 -17.40
CA ASP A 107 -6.66 10.50 -17.10
C ASP A 107 -7.21 9.44 -18.05
N GLY A 108 -6.31 8.86 -18.85
CA GLY A 108 -6.69 7.92 -19.88
C GLY A 108 -7.05 6.53 -19.38
N CYS A 109 -6.83 6.19 -18.10
CA CYS A 109 -7.06 4.84 -17.59
C CYS A 109 -8.53 4.38 -17.69
N PHE A 110 -9.49 5.31 -17.70
CA PHE A 110 -10.92 5.06 -17.84
C PHE A 110 -11.60 6.19 -18.63
N PHE A 111 -12.37 5.83 -19.66
CA PHE A 111 -13.19 6.79 -20.40
C PHE A 111 -14.41 6.11 -21.05
N MET A 112 -15.40 6.92 -21.42
CA MET A 112 -16.62 6.47 -22.07
C MET A 112 -16.85 7.21 -23.38
N LEU A 113 -17.37 6.51 -24.39
CA LEU A 113 -17.67 7.04 -25.71
C LEU A 113 -19.04 6.55 -26.18
N ARG A 114 -19.82 7.40 -26.83
CA ARG A 114 -20.97 6.98 -27.63
C ARG A 114 -20.51 6.64 -29.05
N ALA A 115 -20.81 5.44 -29.50
CA ALA A 115 -20.39 4.96 -30.81
C ALA A 115 -20.95 5.85 -31.93
N GLY A 116 -20.05 6.46 -32.70
CA GLY A 116 -20.43 7.39 -33.77
C GLY A 116 -19.26 8.23 -34.27
N PRO A 117 -19.52 9.16 -35.21
CA PRO A 117 -18.48 9.99 -35.82
C PRO A 117 -17.66 10.82 -34.82
N ALA A 118 -18.30 11.33 -33.76
CA ALA A 118 -17.63 12.12 -32.73
C ALA A 118 -16.57 11.30 -31.96
N ALA A 119 -16.89 10.06 -31.60
CA ALA A 119 -15.96 9.16 -30.93
C ALA A 119 -14.77 8.77 -31.84
N LEU A 120 -15.02 8.53 -33.12
CA LEU A 120 -13.95 8.26 -34.10
C LEU A 120 -13.02 9.47 -34.25
N GLN A 121 -13.57 10.68 -34.35
CA GLN A 121 -12.79 11.90 -34.45
C GLN A 121 -11.95 12.16 -33.20
N TRP A 122 -12.50 11.85 -32.02
CA TRP A 122 -11.79 11.91 -30.74
C TRP A 122 -10.58 10.94 -30.73
N LEU A 123 -10.81 9.68 -31.11
CA LEU A 123 -9.75 8.66 -31.14
C LEU A 123 -8.70 8.93 -32.22
N ASP A 124 -9.11 9.43 -33.39
CA ASP A 124 -8.19 9.80 -34.47
C ASP A 124 -7.28 10.96 -34.05
N ARG A 125 -7.80 11.93 -33.28
CA ARG A 125 -6.96 12.99 -32.68
C ARG A 125 -5.90 12.41 -31.75
N VAL A 126 -6.30 11.56 -30.80
CA VAL A 126 -5.37 10.91 -29.85
C VAL A 126 -4.31 10.09 -30.58
N LEU A 127 -4.72 9.28 -31.56
CA LEU A 127 -3.81 8.46 -32.35
C LEU A 127 -2.84 9.29 -33.19
N ASN A 128 -3.27 10.43 -33.74
CA ASN A 128 -2.38 11.33 -34.47
C ASN A 128 -1.38 11.98 -33.52
N THR A 129 -1.79 12.44 -32.34
CA THR A 129 -0.86 12.94 -31.31
C THR A 129 0.21 11.90 -30.94
N LEU A 130 -0.18 10.63 -30.77
CA LEU A 130 0.78 9.55 -30.50
C LEU A 130 1.73 9.26 -31.68
N ARG A 131 1.25 9.38 -32.91
CA ARG A 131 2.04 9.13 -34.13
C ARG A 131 3.03 10.25 -34.42
N ASP A 132 2.59 11.49 -34.25
CA ASP A 132 3.34 12.70 -34.56
C ASP A 132 4.36 13.06 -33.46
N HIS A 133 4.23 12.46 -32.27
CA HIS A 133 5.19 12.66 -31.20
C HIS A 133 6.53 11.98 -31.50
N ASP A 134 7.61 12.68 -31.16
CA ASP A 134 8.99 12.26 -31.42
C ASP A 134 9.30 10.91 -30.77
N ILE A 135 9.89 9.99 -31.53
CA ILE A 135 10.26 8.65 -31.07
C ILE A 135 11.32 8.72 -29.97
N ASP A 136 12.15 9.78 -29.98
CA ASP A 136 13.22 10.01 -28.99
C ASP A 136 12.69 10.68 -27.70
N SER A 137 11.41 11.06 -27.65
CA SER A 137 10.80 11.61 -26.44
C SER A 137 10.42 10.48 -25.46
N CYS A 138 10.72 10.68 -24.17
CA CYS A 138 10.34 9.76 -23.10
C CYS A 138 8.81 9.78 -22.88
N VAL A 139 8.06 9.10 -23.74
CA VAL A 139 6.62 8.87 -23.55
C VAL A 139 6.42 8.02 -22.32
N SER A 140 5.66 8.55 -21.37
CA SER A 140 5.12 7.80 -20.25
C SER A 140 3.62 7.66 -20.41
N ARG A 141 3.09 6.45 -20.24
CA ARG A 141 1.62 6.23 -20.23
C ARG A 141 0.92 6.95 -19.08
N TRP A 142 1.69 7.37 -18.08
CA TRP A 142 1.23 8.02 -16.86
C TRP A 142 1.11 9.54 -16.98
N SER A 143 1.73 10.14 -18.00
CA SER A 143 1.64 11.59 -18.23
C SER A 143 0.39 12.00 -19.00
N HIS A 144 -0.26 11.03 -19.66
CA HIS A 144 -1.45 11.22 -20.50
C HIS A 144 -1.33 12.38 -21.50
N PHE A 145 -0.12 12.62 -22.02
CA PHE A 145 0.16 13.73 -22.94
C PHE A 145 -0.69 13.62 -24.22
N GLU A 146 -1.07 12.40 -24.62
CA GLU A 146 -1.90 12.16 -25.80
C GLU A 146 -3.32 12.71 -25.68
N LEU A 147 -3.73 13.07 -24.45
CA LEU A 147 -5.01 13.65 -24.13
C LEU A 147 -4.96 15.18 -23.96
N GLU A 148 -3.82 15.81 -24.24
CA GLU A 148 -3.67 17.25 -24.06
C GLU A 148 -4.67 18.06 -24.92
N GLY A 149 -5.36 18.99 -24.26
CA GLY A 149 -6.39 19.82 -24.89
C GLY A 149 -7.69 19.07 -25.22
N ILE A 150 -7.90 17.86 -24.70
CA ILE A 150 -9.20 17.19 -24.71
C ILE A 150 -10.01 17.68 -23.51
N PRO A 151 -11.26 18.15 -23.69
CA PRO A 151 -12.13 18.50 -22.58
C PRO A 151 -12.36 17.31 -21.66
N ALA A 152 -12.15 17.51 -20.36
CA ALA A 152 -12.36 16.50 -19.34
C ALA A 152 -13.20 17.08 -18.19
N THR A 153 -14.08 16.24 -17.67
CA THR A 153 -14.88 16.48 -16.47
C THR A 153 -13.95 16.78 -15.29
N PRO A 154 -14.10 17.91 -14.59
CA PRO A 154 -13.34 18.18 -13.37
C PRO A 154 -13.48 17.04 -12.36
N TYR A 155 -12.40 16.72 -11.66
CA TYR A 155 -12.39 15.63 -10.68
C TYR A 155 -13.34 15.88 -9.51
N ASP A 156 -13.63 17.15 -9.22
CA ASP A 156 -14.53 17.64 -8.18
C ASP A 156 -15.95 17.94 -8.71
N GLN A 157 -16.31 17.46 -9.90
CA GLN A 157 -17.68 17.53 -10.39
C GLN A 157 -18.56 16.46 -9.72
N SER A 158 -19.67 16.89 -9.09
CA SER A 158 -20.68 15.99 -8.54
C SER A 158 -21.40 15.18 -9.63
N LEU A 159 -21.65 13.91 -9.37
CA LEU A 159 -22.40 12.99 -10.25
C LEU A 159 -23.77 12.69 -9.62
N GLU A 160 -24.82 12.61 -10.44
CA GLU A 160 -26.16 12.23 -9.96
C GLU A 160 -26.14 10.83 -9.33
N GLY A 161 -26.60 10.74 -8.07
CA GLY A 161 -26.63 9.48 -7.31
C GLY A 161 -25.33 9.15 -6.55
N ALA A 162 -24.26 9.93 -6.73
CA ALA A 162 -23.07 9.87 -5.89
C ALA A 162 -23.15 10.90 -4.75
N GLU A 163 -22.72 10.55 -3.54
CA GLU A 163 -22.67 11.51 -2.42
C GLU A 163 -21.59 12.60 -2.63
N CYS A 164 -20.61 12.38 -3.51
CA CYS A 164 -19.57 13.32 -3.93
C CYS A 164 -18.90 12.89 -5.26
N CYS A 165 -17.97 13.72 -5.73
CA CYS A 165 -17.48 13.86 -7.11
C CYS A 165 -16.88 12.64 -7.81
N SER A 166 -16.77 12.73 -9.16
CA SER A 166 -16.02 11.79 -10.00
C SER A 166 -14.52 11.87 -9.75
N LEU A 167 -14.07 11.43 -8.56
CA LEU A 167 -12.66 11.24 -8.33
C LEU A 167 -12.22 10.04 -9.15
N LEU A 168 -11.55 10.29 -10.28
CA LEU A 168 -10.60 9.32 -10.83
C LEU A 168 -9.39 9.18 -9.89
N PHE A 169 -9.23 10.07 -8.91
CA PHE A 169 -7.99 10.20 -8.19
C PHE A 169 -8.14 10.50 -6.68
N THR A 170 -7.73 9.54 -5.86
CA THR A 170 -7.24 9.71 -4.48
C THR A 170 -6.12 8.68 -4.30
N PRO A 171 -4.97 9.00 -3.68
CA PRO A 171 -3.96 7.98 -3.38
C PRO A 171 -4.63 6.85 -2.59
N PHE A 172 -4.67 5.62 -3.14
CA PHE A 172 -5.34 4.51 -2.47
C PHE A 172 -4.81 4.35 -1.03
N GLY A 173 -5.73 4.17 -0.10
CA GLY A 173 -5.45 4.09 1.33
C GLY A 173 -5.53 5.41 2.11
N HIS A 174 -5.40 6.58 1.47
CA HIS A 174 -5.59 7.88 2.14
C HIS A 174 -7.02 8.41 1.88
N ASN A 175 -7.69 8.89 2.93
CA ASN A 175 -8.98 9.59 2.87
C ASN A 175 -10.17 8.79 2.27
N LEU A 176 -10.05 7.47 2.16
CA LEU A 176 -11.20 6.58 1.92
C LEU A 176 -11.66 5.99 3.27
N PRO A 177 -12.98 5.88 3.52
CA PRO A 177 -14.09 6.19 2.62
C PRO A 177 -14.59 7.64 2.77
N GLU A 178 -13.79 8.55 3.34
CA GLU A 178 -14.20 9.93 3.60
C GLU A 178 -14.46 10.74 2.32
N HIS A 179 -13.97 10.27 1.16
CA HIS A 179 -14.31 10.79 -0.16
C HIS A 179 -15.09 9.76 -0.99
N SER A 180 -16.15 10.20 -1.67
CA SER A 180 -16.84 9.40 -2.70
C SER A 180 -16.06 9.46 -4.02
N ALA A 181 -16.05 8.36 -4.77
CA ALA A 181 -15.37 8.24 -6.05
C ALA A 181 -16.13 7.30 -7.00
N PHE A 182 -16.24 7.61 -8.29
CA PHE A 182 -16.79 6.63 -9.23
C PHE A 182 -15.76 5.54 -9.59
N VAL A 183 -14.53 5.93 -9.93
CA VAL A 183 -13.45 5.04 -10.40
C VAL A 183 -12.14 5.45 -9.75
N LEU A 184 -11.31 4.54 -9.25
CA LEU A 184 -9.98 4.83 -8.71
C LEU A 184 -8.90 4.56 -9.76
N SER A 185 -7.97 5.50 -9.94
CA SER A 185 -6.75 5.34 -10.73
C SER A 185 -5.63 4.73 -9.88
N LEU A 186 -4.97 3.71 -10.43
CA LEU A 186 -3.78 3.03 -9.90
C LEU A 186 -2.49 3.52 -10.59
N ASN A 187 -2.49 4.73 -11.16
CA ASN A 187 -1.29 5.31 -11.78
C ASN A 187 -0.17 5.44 -10.73
N PRO A 188 1.02 4.85 -10.87
CA PRO A 188 2.08 4.90 -9.86
C PRO A 188 2.69 6.30 -9.65
N THR A 189 2.67 7.18 -10.66
CA THR A 189 3.45 8.45 -10.65
C THR A 189 2.96 9.51 -9.66
N VAL A 190 1.78 9.28 -9.12
CA VAL A 190 1.07 10.12 -8.16
C VAL A 190 1.15 9.60 -6.72
N HIS A 191 1.70 8.40 -6.52
CA HIS A 191 1.90 7.81 -5.18
C HIS A 191 3.32 8.08 -4.73
N LYS A 192 3.49 8.90 -3.68
CA LYS A 192 4.82 9.29 -3.21
C LYS A 192 5.61 8.16 -2.56
N ASN A 193 4.97 7.16 -1.94
CA ASN A 193 5.66 6.12 -1.13
C ASN A 193 4.95 4.74 -1.11
N VAL A 194 3.91 4.50 -1.94
CA VAL A 194 2.90 3.44 -1.62
C VAL A 194 2.60 2.47 -2.74
N HIS A 195 3.29 2.56 -3.88
CA HIS A 195 2.89 1.79 -5.06
C HIS A 195 3.78 0.57 -5.29
N ASP A 196 3.22 -0.61 -5.07
CA ASP A 196 3.64 -1.85 -5.71
C ASP A 196 2.38 -2.58 -6.23
N ASP A 197 2.53 -3.36 -7.32
CA ASP A 197 1.39 -4.02 -7.98
C ASP A 197 0.68 -5.03 -7.07
N ARG A 198 1.40 -5.64 -6.14
CA ARG A 198 0.85 -6.57 -5.16
C ARG A 198 -0.09 -5.85 -4.20
N VAL A 199 0.31 -4.71 -3.65
CA VAL A 199 -0.47 -3.87 -2.73
C VAL A 199 -1.72 -3.35 -3.41
N ALA A 200 -1.60 -2.85 -4.65
CA ALA A 200 -2.75 -2.45 -5.45
C ALA A 200 -3.71 -3.62 -5.65
N SER A 201 -3.21 -4.80 -6.02
CA SER A 201 -4.02 -6.01 -6.16
C SER A 201 -4.74 -6.40 -4.87
N ARG A 202 -4.05 -6.39 -3.71
CA ARG A 202 -4.66 -6.70 -2.40
C ARG A 202 -5.79 -5.75 -2.05
N PHE A 203 -5.62 -4.46 -2.34
CA PHE A 203 -6.67 -3.48 -2.12
C PHE A 203 -7.90 -3.75 -2.99
N VAL A 204 -7.70 -4.04 -4.28
CA VAL A 204 -8.81 -4.31 -5.22
C VAL A 204 -9.52 -5.62 -4.86
N GLU A 205 -8.80 -6.67 -4.46
CA GLU A 205 -9.38 -7.91 -3.93
C GLU A 205 -10.30 -7.63 -2.73
N TYR A 206 -9.83 -6.80 -1.80
CA TYR A 206 -10.63 -6.39 -0.66
C TYR A 206 -11.85 -5.56 -1.07
N LEU A 207 -11.69 -4.55 -1.93
CA LEU A 207 -12.79 -3.72 -2.42
C LEU A 207 -13.87 -4.59 -3.09
N ASN A 208 -13.47 -5.55 -3.92
CA ASN A 208 -14.40 -6.51 -4.54
C ASN A 208 -15.17 -7.30 -3.48
N SER A 209 -14.50 -7.76 -2.41
CA SER A 209 -15.16 -8.48 -1.32
C SER A 209 -16.17 -7.60 -0.57
N VAL A 210 -15.85 -6.32 -0.36
CA VAL A 210 -16.73 -5.32 0.28
C VAL A 210 -17.97 -5.07 -0.59
N GLN A 211 -17.77 -4.83 -1.89
CA GLN A 211 -18.86 -4.60 -2.84
C GLN A 211 -19.76 -5.83 -3.00
N ALA A 212 -19.19 -7.04 -3.01
CA ALA A 212 -19.94 -8.30 -3.13
C ALA A 212 -20.89 -8.53 -1.94
N ARG A 213 -20.52 -8.08 -0.74
CA ARG A 213 -21.37 -8.13 0.45
C ARG A 213 -22.20 -6.86 0.69
N ALA A 214 -22.19 -5.91 -0.26
CA ALA A 214 -22.81 -4.59 -0.12
C ALA A 214 -22.40 -3.86 1.19
N GLY A 215 -21.14 -4.01 1.59
CA GLY A 215 -20.57 -3.39 2.78
C GLY A 215 -20.00 -2.00 2.51
N ARG A 216 -19.52 -1.36 3.58
CA ARG A 216 -18.75 -0.11 3.50
C ARG A 216 -17.26 -0.43 3.61
N LEU A 217 -16.42 0.29 2.87
CA LEU A 217 -14.97 0.12 2.98
C LEU A 217 -14.51 0.29 4.45
N TYR A 218 -13.68 -0.65 4.92
CA TYR A 218 -13.13 -0.75 6.28
C TYR A 218 -14.09 -1.13 7.42
N ASP A 219 -15.37 -1.38 7.14
CA ASP A 219 -16.34 -1.74 8.18
C ASP A 219 -15.98 -3.04 8.95
N ASP A 220 -15.22 -3.95 8.35
CA ASP A 220 -14.77 -5.21 8.94
C ASP A 220 -13.42 -5.10 9.66
N ILE A 221 -12.68 -4.02 9.45
CA ILE A 221 -11.41 -3.73 10.12
C ILE A 221 -11.66 -2.94 11.41
N ASP A 222 -12.54 -1.93 11.35
CA ASP A 222 -12.85 -1.03 12.47
C ASP A 222 -13.52 -1.75 13.66
N LEU A 223 -14.07 -2.95 13.44
CA LEU A 223 -14.81 -3.69 14.46
C LEU A 223 -13.97 -4.59 15.36
N THR A 224 -12.68 -4.79 15.10
CA THR A 224 -11.88 -5.81 15.81
C THR A 224 -11.52 -5.33 17.23
N PRO A 225 -12.20 -5.77 18.30
CA PRO A 225 -11.80 -5.43 19.66
C PRO A 225 -10.61 -6.31 20.03
N ILE A 226 -9.58 -5.72 20.64
CA ILE A 226 -8.55 -6.55 21.25
C ILE A 226 -9.08 -7.10 22.55
N VAL A 227 -9.19 -8.43 22.59
CA VAL A 227 -9.49 -9.19 23.78
C VAL A 227 -8.17 -9.80 24.25
N GLY A 228 -7.58 -9.24 25.30
CA GLY A 228 -6.32 -9.74 25.86
C GLY A 228 -5.84 -8.91 27.05
N GLU A 229 -4.93 -9.48 27.84
CA GLU A 229 -4.24 -8.74 28.89
C GLU A 229 -3.31 -7.69 28.27
N SER A 230 -3.10 -6.57 29.00
CA SER A 230 -2.26 -5.45 28.54
C SER A 230 -0.80 -5.84 28.32
N PHE A 231 -0.35 -6.94 28.93
CA PHE A 231 0.98 -7.49 28.78
C PHE A 231 0.91 -9.02 28.72
N GLU A 232 1.67 -9.62 27.82
CA GLU A 232 1.78 -11.08 27.69
C GLU A 232 3.22 -11.47 27.34
N VAL A 233 3.63 -12.66 27.79
CA VAL A 233 4.92 -13.27 27.43
C VAL A 233 4.66 -14.62 26.77
N VAL A 234 5.09 -14.75 25.52
CA VAL A 234 5.05 -16.01 24.78
C VAL A 234 6.44 -16.64 24.80
N ASN A 235 6.49 -17.94 25.14
CA ASN A 235 7.72 -18.74 25.22
C ASN A 235 8.81 -18.09 26.10
N PRO A 236 8.55 -17.87 27.40
CA PRO A 236 9.46 -17.12 28.28
C PRO A 236 10.81 -17.81 28.50
N GLY A 237 11.84 -17.02 28.81
CA GLY A 237 13.13 -17.51 29.31
C GLY A 237 14.11 -18.01 28.25
N ARG A 238 13.90 -17.65 26.98
CA ARG A 238 14.79 -18.05 25.88
C ARG A 238 15.97 -17.11 25.69
N PRO A 239 17.10 -17.55 25.11
CA PRO A 239 18.27 -16.68 24.94
C PRO A 239 18.03 -15.44 24.08
N VAL A 240 17.08 -15.51 23.14
CA VAL A 240 16.70 -14.39 22.28
C VAL A 240 15.28 -13.96 22.65
N ALA A 241 15.06 -12.66 22.77
CA ALA A 241 13.73 -12.07 22.96
C ALA A 241 13.44 -11.04 21.88
N LEU A 242 12.22 -11.08 21.32
CA LEU A 242 11.65 -9.99 20.53
C LEU A 242 10.58 -9.28 21.35
N ILE A 243 10.51 -7.97 21.23
CA ILE A 243 9.59 -7.10 21.95
C ILE A 243 8.76 -6.31 20.94
N THR A 244 7.46 -6.33 21.12
CA THR A 244 6.50 -5.49 20.37
C THR A 244 5.64 -4.71 21.35
N SER A 245 5.42 -3.43 21.07
CA SER A 245 4.42 -2.61 21.74
C SER A 245 3.48 -1.97 20.74
N TYR A 246 2.21 -1.91 21.10
CA TYR A 246 1.20 -1.16 20.37
C TYR A 246 0.10 -0.71 21.33
N THR A 247 -0.61 0.35 20.96
CA THR A 247 -1.73 0.90 21.73
C THR A 247 -3.08 0.51 21.10
N PRO A 248 -4.20 0.58 21.84
CA PRO A 248 -5.51 0.16 21.33
C PRO A 248 -5.96 0.83 20.03
N ASN A 249 -5.49 2.04 19.70
CA ASN A 249 -5.86 2.72 18.45
C ASN A 249 -5.27 2.07 17.19
N ILE A 250 -4.14 1.38 17.29
CA ILE A 250 -3.49 0.67 16.16
C ILE A 250 -3.68 -0.85 16.18
N ALA A 251 -4.51 -1.31 17.12
CA ALA A 251 -4.90 -2.69 17.34
C ALA A 251 -5.23 -3.49 16.08
N ALA A 252 -5.97 -2.85 15.16
CA ALA A 252 -6.57 -3.50 14.01
C ALA A 252 -5.53 -4.15 13.08
N TYR A 253 -4.35 -3.55 12.93
CA TYR A 253 -3.25 -4.16 12.18
C TYR A 253 -2.23 -4.87 13.08
N ALA A 254 -2.00 -4.34 14.29
CA ALA A 254 -1.02 -4.87 15.24
C ALA A 254 -1.32 -6.34 15.62
N ALA A 255 -2.60 -6.71 15.70
CA ALA A 255 -3.00 -8.09 15.97
C ALA A 255 -2.54 -9.10 14.90
N PHE A 256 -2.30 -8.69 13.66
CA PHE A 256 -1.72 -9.57 12.64
C PHE A 256 -0.22 -9.77 12.88
N SER A 257 0.52 -8.68 13.17
CA SER A 257 1.94 -8.73 13.54
C SER A 257 2.16 -9.57 14.79
N GLU A 258 1.39 -9.33 15.85
CA GLU A 258 1.53 -10.07 17.11
C GLU A 258 1.40 -11.59 16.91
N ARG A 259 0.38 -12.04 16.15
CA ARG A 259 0.18 -13.46 15.84
C ARG A 259 1.34 -14.00 15.01
N ASN A 260 1.78 -13.26 14.00
CA ASN A 260 2.87 -13.61 13.11
C ASN A 260 4.22 -13.75 13.85
N VAL A 261 4.57 -12.78 14.69
CA VAL A 261 5.80 -12.77 15.49
C VAL A 261 5.73 -13.83 16.59
N SER A 262 4.59 -14.00 17.26
CA SER A 262 4.43 -15.06 18.27
C SER A 262 4.59 -16.46 17.68
N ALA A 263 4.03 -16.71 16.49
CA ALA A 263 4.20 -17.98 15.79
C ALA A 263 5.68 -18.22 15.43
N TYR A 264 6.37 -17.18 14.96
CA TYR A 264 7.79 -17.22 14.66
C TYR A 264 8.64 -17.53 15.90
N CYS A 265 8.42 -16.81 17.00
CA CYS A 265 9.16 -17.01 18.25
C CYS A 265 8.96 -18.42 18.84
N ARG A 266 7.74 -18.98 18.77
CA ARG A 266 7.50 -20.38 19.18
C ARG A 266 8.29 -21.38 18.31
N ARG A 267 8.39 -21.12 17.00
CA ARG A 267 9.09 -22.01 16.06
C ARG A 267 10.59 -22.04 16.28
N HIS A 268 11.20 -20.87 16.52
CA HIS A 268 12.67 -20.73 16.61
C HIS A 268 13.21 -20.66 18.03
N ASP A 269 12.36 -20.99 19.01
CA ASP A 269 12.69 -20.98 20.42
C ASP A 269 13.14 -19.60 20.96
N TYR A 270 12.43 -18.54 20.56
CA TYR A 270 12.61 -17.18 21.04
C TYR A 270 11.50 -16.80 22.03
N THR A 271 11.78 -15.84 22.91
CA THR A 271 10.78 -15.18 23.75
C THR A 271 10.11 -14.07 22.95
N HIS A 272 8.81 -13.86 23.15
CA HIS A 272 8.10 -12.70 22.63
C HIS A 272 7.39 -11.96 23.76
N TYR A 273 7.78 -10.72 24.00
CA TYR A 273 7.13 -9.81 24.93
C TYR A 273 6.14 -8.93 24.17
N ILE A 274 4.88 -8.95 24.60
CA ILE A 274 3.78 -8.26 23.94
C ILE A 274 3.22 -7.22 24.91
N TYR A 275 3.29 -5.95 24.51
CA TYR A 275 2.70 -4.83 25.25
C TYR A 275 1.55 -4.23 24.44
N ARG A 276 0.30 -4.50 24.84
CA ARG A 276 -0.93 -4.06 24.13
C ARG A 276 -1.45 -2.70 24.57
N ASP A 277 -0.74 -2.07 25.49
CA ASP A 277 -0.92 -0.69 25.92
C ASP A 277 0.41 -0.16 26.48
N THR A 278 0.51 1.16 26.62
CA THR A 278 1.65 1.79 27.31
C THR A 278 1.65 1.35 28.78
N PRO A 279 2.71 0.66 29.28
CA PRO A 279 2.76 0.22 30.66
C PRO A 279 2.55 1.36 31.64
N ALA A 280 1.83 1.11 32.74
CA ALA A 280 1.43 2.16 33.68
C ALA A 280 2.59 2.91 34.37
N HIS A 281 3.77 2.30 34.44
CA HIS A 281 4.98 2.94 34.98
C HIS A 281 5.63 3.92 33.99
N LEU A 282 5.32 3.78 32.69
CA LEU A 282 5.68 4.74 31.65
C LEU A 282 4.68 5.89 31.69
N ASN A 283 5.16 7.12 31.51
CA ASN A 283 4.30 8.29 31.52
C ASN A 283 3.23 8.18 30.40
N ARG A 284 1.94 8.24 30.77
CA ARG A 284 0.79 8.09 29.85
C ARG A 284 0.69 9.15 28.75
N ASN A 285 1.49 10.21 28.83
CA ASN A 285 1.58 11.25 27.79
C ASN A 285 2.57 10.92 26.67
N ILE A 286 3.05 9.67 26.62
CA ILE A 286 4.03 9.19 25.65
C ILE A 286 3.32 8.28 24.64
N THR A 287 3.40 8.62 23.34
CA THR A 287 2.90 7.74 22.26
C THR A 287 3.81 6.50 22.11
N GLY A 288 3.25 5.39 21.61
CA GLY A 288 3.94 4.08 21.59
C GLY A 288 5.34 4.07 20.98
N ASN A 289 5.66 4.94 20.01
CA ASN A 289 7.00 5.01 19.41
C ASN A 289 8.12 5.35 20.40
N TRP A 290 7.83 6.06 21.49
CA TRP A 290 8.87 6.58 22.38
C TRP A 290 9.25 5.62 23.51
N ASN A 291 8.63 4.44 23.60
CA ASN A 291 8.88 3.49 24.70
C ASN A 291 9.91 2.40 24.36
N LYS A 292 10.41 2.34 23.11
CA LYS A 292 11.26 1.23 22.64
C LYS A 292 12.50 1.03 23.49
N ALA A 293 13.25 2.10 23.73
CA ALA A 293 14.51 2.03 24.47
C ALA A 293 14.30 1.57 25.91
N GLU A 294 13.31 2.13 26.61
CA GLU A 294 12.97 1.72 27.98
C GLU A 294 12.51 0.26 28.06
N LEU A 295 11.65 -0.18 27.14
CA LEU A 295 11.20 -1.58 27.10
C LEU A 295 12.34 -2.55 26.77
N LEU A 296 13.25 -2.18 25.86
CA LEU A 296 14.47 -2.96 25.60
C LEU A 296 15.36 -3.05 26.85
N LEU A 297 15.56 -1.93 27.56
CA LEU A 297 16.34 -1.88 28.80
C LEU A 297 15.72 -2.73 29.92
N GLN A 298 14.40 -2.80 29.99
CA GLN A 298 13.68 -3.60 30.99
C GLN A 298 14.01 -5.10 30.89
N HIS A 299 14.25 -5.61 29.67
CA HIS A 299 14.54 -7.03 29.42
C HIS A 299 16.03 -7.35 29.28
N PHE A 300 16.89 -6.32 29.34
CA PHE A 300 18.34 -6.47 29.29
C PHE A 300 18.85 -7.31 30.48
N GLY A 301 19.86 -8.16 30.28
CA GLY A 301 20.37 -9.09 31.30
C GLY A 301 19.51 -10.33 31.56
N SER A 302 18.29 -10.41 31.01
CA SER A 302 17.45 -11.62 31.07
C SER A 302 17.62 -12.52 29.84
N HIS A 303 18.23 -11.98 28.78
CA HIS A 303 18.40 -12.61 27.47
C HIS A 303 19.80 -12.33 26.95
N ALA A 304 20.37 -13.23 26.15
CA ALA A 304 21.62 -12.98 25.45
C ALA A 304 21.45 -11.93 24.34
N TYR A 305 20.25 -11.86 23.74
CA TYR A 305 19.87 -10.85 22.77
C TYR A 305 18.45 -10.36 23.03
N VAL A 306 18.27 -9.05 22.98
CA VAL A 306 16.96 -8.38 23.02
C VAL A 306 16.74 -7.60 21.74
N GLY A 307 15.60 -7.81 21.11
CA GLY A 307 15.23 -7.21 19.84
C GLY A 307 13.92 -6.46 19.93
N TRP A 308 13.82 -5.40 19.14
CA TRP A 308 12.60 -4.65 18.91
C TRP A 308 12.02 -5.01 17.54
N ILE A 309 10.71 -5.16 17.45
CA ILE A 309 9.98 -5.30 16.20
C ILE A 309 8.66 -4.50 16.26
N ASP A 310 8.53 -3.51 15.37
CA ASP A 310 7.35 -2.65 15.25
C ASP A 310 6.10 -3.48 14.91
N ALA A 311 4.95 -3.00 15.39
CA ALA A 311 3.66 -3.68 15.24
C ALA A 311 3.11 -3.66 13.80
N ASP A 312 3.75 -2.94 12.88
CA ASP A 312 3.50 -2.96 11.45
C ASP A 312 4.61 -3.69 10.68
N ILE A 313 5.25 -4.69 11.29
CA ILE A 313 6.15 -5.63 10.63
C ILE A 313 5.53 -7.03 10.58
N LEU A 314 5.65 -7.71 9.43
CA LEU A 314 5.38 -9.14 9.30
C LEU A 314 6.65 -9.89 8.89
N ILE A 315 6.95 -10.98 9.58
CA ILE A 315 7.96 -11.97 9.19
C ILE A 315 7.33 -12.90 8.15
N HIS A 316 7.74 -12.72 6.90
CA HIS A 316 7.24 -13.48 5.73
C HIS A 316 7.86 -14.87 5.65
N SER A 317 9.14 -14.99 5.97
CA SER A 317 9.88 -16.24 5.90
C SER A 317 9.91 -16.98 7.23
N GLN A 318 8.75 -17.43 7.67
CA GLN A 318 8.54 -18.05 8.99
C GLN A 318 9.44 -19.26 9.29
N GLN A 319 9.89 -19.99 8.26
CA GLN A 319 10.72 -21.20 8.42
C GLN A 319 12.22 -20.91 8.58
N ARG A 320 12.69 -19.72 8.18
CA ARG A 320 14.10 -19.34 8.31
C ARG A 320 14.32 -18.71 9.69
N PRO A 321 15.28 -19.15 10.51
CA PRO A 321 15.64 -18.44 11.73
C PRO A 321 16.31 -17.10 11.39
N LEU A 322 16.45 -16.22 12.37
CA LEU A 322 17.30 -15.04 12.23
C LEU A 322 18.73 -15.54 11.99
N HIS A 323 19.39 -14.99 10.98
CA HIS A 323 20.69 -15.50 10.51
C HIS A 323 21.75 -15.44 11.63
N GLU A 324 22.68 -16.38 11.66
CA GLU A 324 23.74 -16.42 12.69
C GLU A 324 24.51 -15.11 12.79
N SER A 325 24.70 -14.39 11.67
CA SER A 325 25.39 -13.09 11.65
C SER A 325 24.69 -12.02 12.50
N VAL A 326 23.36 -12.09 12.67
CA VAL A 326 22.59 -11.20 13.55
C VAL A 326 23.04 -11.37 15.00
N PHE A 327 23.34 -12.61 15.40
CA PHE A 327 23.74 -12.95 16.75
C PHE A 327 25.27 -12.96 16.95
N GLN A 328 26.07 -12.67 15.92
CA GLN A 328 27.53 -12.58 16.07
C GLN A 328 28.03 -11.16 16.35
N GLN A 329 27.16 -10.17 16.24
CA GLN A 329 27.50 -8.76 16.45
C GLN A 329 26.75 -8.20 17.67
N PRO A 330 27.32 -7.21 18.37
CA PRO A 330 26.61 -6.58 19.49
C PRO A 330 25.35 -5.82 19.03
N PHE A 331 25.38 -5.26 17.83
CA PHE A 331 24.30 -4.47 17.26
C PHE A 331 23.84 -5.06 15.92
N THR A 332 22.54 -5.16 15.75
CA THR A 332 21.90 -5.29 14.43
C THR A 332 20.97 -4.10 14.25
N LEU A 333 21.42 -3.12 13.48
CA LEU A 333 20.64 -1.95 13.08
C LEU A 333 20.50 -1.96 11.56
N VAL A 334 19.36 -1.50 11.04
CA VAL A 334 19.03 -1.62 9.62
C VAL A 334 19.02 -0.26 8.94
N ARG A 335 19.62 -0.16 7.76
CA ARG A 335 19.62 1.05 6.95
C ARG A 335 18.19 1.44 6.57
N ASP A 336 17.90 2.74 6.61
CA ASP A 336 16.60 3.24 6.16
C ASP A 336 16.53 3.26 4.63
N ILE A 337 15.34 3.04 4.07
CA ILE A 337 15.11 3.20 2.63
C ILE A 337 15.02 4.67 2.21
N ALA A 338 14.61 5.55 3.12
CA ALA A 338 14.37 6.95 2.87
C ALA A 338 15.56 7.81 3.35
N ASN A 339 15.27 9.03 3.82
CA ASN A 339 16.29 10.05 4.08
C ASN A 339 16.97 9.93 5.46
N HIS A 340 16.61 8.94 6.28
CA HIS A 340 17.29 8.70 7.55
C HIS A 340 18.49 7.77 7.39
N ARG A 341 19.40 7.71 8.38
CA ARG A 341 20.54 6.79 8.32
C ARG A 341 20.13 5.34 8.57
N LEU A 342 19.28 5.14 9.58
CA LEU A 342 18.76 3.83 9.99
C LEU A 342 17.26 3.92 10.25
N ASN A 343 16.59 2.77 10.15
CA ASN A 343 15.19 2.59 10.50
C ASN A 343 15.06 1.85 11.83
N SER A 344 14.33 2.43 12.78
CA SER A 344 14.20 1.90 14.16
C SER A 344 13.06 0.88 14.34
N GLY A 345 12.44 0.42 13.25
CA GLY A 345 11.34 -0.55 13.33
C GLY A 345 11.79 -1.98 13.61
N PHE A 346 13.03 -2.33 13.28
CA PHE A 346 13.64 -3.60 13.67
C PHE A 346 15.10 -3.40 14.11
N MET A 347 15.42 -3.84 15.32
CA MET A 347 16.75 -3.68 15.92
C MET A 347 17.03 -4.86 16.86
N ILE A 348 18.27 -5.34 16.94
CA ILE A 348 18.70 -6.34 17.93
C ILE A 348 19.96 -5.87 18.63
N PHE A 349 20.02 -6.12 19.94
CA PHE A 349 21.12 -5.78 20.82
C PHE A 349 21.54 -7.03 21.60
N SER A 350 22.83 -7.31 21.68
CA SER A 350 23.35 -8.33 22.61
C SER A 350 23.34 -7.81 24.05
N ASP A 351 23.54 -8.69 25.03
CA ASP A 351 23.69 -8.33 26.45
C ASP A 351 25.03 -7.63 26.78
N ALA A 352 25.73 -7.09 25.78
CA ALA A 352 27.01 -6.44 25.98
C ALA A 352 26.85 -5.05 26.66
N PRO A 353 27.78 -4.63 27.54
CA PRO A 353 27.69 -3.34 28.23
C PRO A 353 27.58 -2.12 27.31
N GLU A 354 28.21 -2.17 26.13
CA GLU A 354 28.12 -1.12 25.11
C GLU A 354 26.71 -0.96 24.55
N CYS A 355 25.97 -2.05 24.37
CA CYS A 355 24.59 -2.03 23.89
C CYS A 355 23.64 -1.45 24.92
N ARG A 356 23.83 -1.81 26.20
CA ARG A 356 23.11 -1.19 27.32
C ARG A 356 23.37 0.32 27.37
N LYS A 357 24.64 0.74 27.30
CA LYS A 357 25.02 2.16 27.31
C LYS A 357 24.41 2.93 26.13
N PHE A 358 24.38 2.31 24.96
CA PHE A 358 23.73 2.88 23.78
C PHE A 358 22.24 3.14 24.04
N LEU A 359 21.50 2.15 24.54
CA LEU A 359 20.07 2.28 24.83
C LEU A 359 19.80 3.28 25.97
N GLU A 360 20.64 3.33 27.00
CA GLU A 360 20.56 4.33 28.08
C GLU A 360 20.75 5.76 27.51
N GLN A 361 21.66 5.94 26.54
CA GLN A 361 21.84 7.24 25.88
C GLN A 361 20.65 7.61 24.99
N VAL A 362 20.09 6.66 24.23
CA VAL A 362 18.84 6.88 23.47
C VAL A 362 17.72 7.30 24.42
N GLN A 363 17.54 6.59 25.54
CA GLN A 363 16.50 6.90 26.52
C GLN A 363 16.70 8.30 27.12
N ASN A 364 17.93 8.69 27.46
CA ASN A 364 18.22 10.03 27.96
C ASN A 364 17.86 11.13 26.94
N ILE A 365 18.10 10.90 25.64
CA ILE A 365 17.69 11.83 24.59
C ILE A 365 16.16 11.91 24.52
N ILE A 366 15.47 10.76 24.54
CA ILE A 366 14.02 10.68 24.54
C ILE A 366 13.45 11.42 25.75
N ASP A 367 13.97 11.21 26.96
CA ASP A 367 13.53 11.87 28.20
C ASP A 367 13.65 13.40 28.15
N ALA A 368 14.64 13.91 27.42
CA ALA A 368 14.83 15.34 27.21
C ALA A 368 13.89 15.96 26.16
N VAL A 369 13.14 15.17 25.37
CA VAL A 369 12.20 15.69 24.37
C VAL A 369 10.99 16.34 25.06
N PRO A 370 10.71 17.64 24.83
CA PRO A 370 9.67 18.38 25.54
C PRO A 370 8.24 18.06 25.08
N ASP A 371 8.06 17.66 23.81
CA ASP A 371 6.76 17.28 23.24
C ASP A 371 6.83 15.87 22.65
N LYS A 372 6.07 14.95 23.26
CA LYS A 372 5.95 13.54 22.86
C LYS A 372 4.52 13.16 22.43
N PHE A 373 3.63 14.16 22.25
CA PHE A 373 2.23 13.93 21.93
C PHE A 373 2.02 13.41 20.49
N GLY A 374 2.94 13.71 19.56
CA GLY A 374 2.94 13.15 18.21
C GLY A 374 3.98 12.05 18.04
N ILE A 375 3.67 11.03 17.23
CA ILE A 375 4.58 9.93 16.88
C ILE A 375 5.82 10.38 16.08
N TYR A 376 5.74 11.55 15.44
CA TYR A 376 6.83 12.21 14.70
C TYR A 376 7.18 13.59 15.26
N ALA A 377 6.61 13.99 16.41
CA ALA A 377 6.99 15.23 17.06
C ALA A 377 8.50 15.19 17.35
N SER A 378 9.22 16.27 17.07
CA SER A 378 10.69 16.31 17.21
C SER A 378 11.46 15.20 16.46
N GLY A 379 10.90 14.64 15.38
CA GLY A 379 11.56 13.62 14.55
C GLY A 379 11.40 12.17 15.01
N GLY A 380 10.59 11.92 16.05
CA GLY A 380 10.33 10.58 16.59
C GLY A 380 11.54 9.95 17.29
N ASP A 381 11.34 8.77 17.86
CA ASP A 381 12.38 7.97 18.52
C ASP A 381 13.54 7.62 17.58
N GLN A 382 13.26 7.41 16.29
CA GLN A 382 14.27 7.16 15.26
C GLN A 382 15.37 8.22 15.22
N THR A 383 15.02 9.50 15.48
CA THR A 383 16.01 10.58 15.52
C THR A 383 16.96 10.41 16.73
N ALA A 384 16.47 9.93 17.87
CA ALA A 384 17.31 9.63 19.03
C ALA A 384 18.24 8.44 18.78
N PHE A 385 17.75 7.39 18.11
CA PHE A 385 18.57 6.25 17.68
C PHE A 385 19.67 6.68 16.70
N VAL A 386 19.34 7.46 15.66
CA VAL A 386 20.31 7.98 14.68
C VAL A 386 21.35 8.87 15.38
N SER A 387 20.93 9.79 16.23
CA SER A 387 21.86 10.70 16.94
C SER A 387 22.83 9.93 17.85
N THR A 388 22.33 8.88 18.52
CA THR A 388 23.17 8.05 19.37
C THR A 388 24.15 7.22 18.55
N TRP A 389 23.69 6.63 17.44
CA TRP A 389 24.54 5.91 16.48
C TRP A 389 25.68 6.78 15.94
N ASP A 390 25.39 8.01 15.52
CA ASP A 390 26.41 8.97 15.09
C ASP A 390 27.44 9.23 16.21
N SER A 391 26.97 9.43 17.45
CA SER A 391 27.85 9.68 18.61
C SER A 391 28.71 8.48 19.02
N PHE A 392 28.30 7.25 18.67
CA PHE A 392 29.05 6.02 18.90
C PHE A 392 30.03 5.70 17.76
N GLY A 393 30.19 6.59 16.78
CA GLY A 393 31.13 6.44 15.66
C GLY A 393 30.48 6.01 14.34
N GLY A 394 29.15 5.96 14.29
CA GLY A 394 28.38 5.69 13.08
C GLY A 394 28.79 4.39 12.39
N GLU A 395 28.81 4.39 11.06
CA GLU A 395 29.02 3.20 10.21
C GLU A 395 30.37 2.53 10.46
N ILE A 396 31.38 3.30 10.92
CA ILE A 396 32.72 2.76 11.20
C ILE A 396 32.68 1.85 12.43
N ALA A 397 31.92 2.22 13.45
CA ALA A 397 31.84 1.48 14.71
C ALA A 397 30.67 0.48 14.73
N ILE A 398 29.55 0.86 14.12
CA ILE A 398 28.30 0.11 14.10
C ILE A 398 27.79 0.08 12.64
N PRO A 399 28.31 -0.83 11.80
CA PRO A 399 27.86 -0.99 10.43
C PRO A 399 26.37 -1.29 10.36
N LEU A 400 25.67 -0.72 9.38
CA LEU A 400 24.24 -0.96 9.19
C LEU A 400 24.01 -2.15 8.25
N SER A 401 23.08 -3.01 8.64
CA SER A 401 22.54 -4.05 7.75
C SER A 401 21.77 -3.44 6.59
N ASP A 402 21.67 -4.15 5.47
CA ASP A 402 20.91 -3.70 4.31
C ASP A 402 19.40 -3.63 4.58
N CYS A 403 18.69 -2.83 3.78
CA CYS A 403 17.27 -2.59 3.93
C CYS A 403 16.37 -3.61 3.22
N VAL A 404 16.89 -4.73 2.71
CA VAL A 404 16.09 -5.79 2.04
C VAL A 404 16.10 -7.12 2.80
N SER A 405 17.04 -7.30 3.72
CA SER A 405 17.19 -8.53 4.51
C SER A 405 16.37 -8.55 5.80
N LEU A 406 16.22 -7.42 6.50
CA LEU A 406 15.70 -7.40 7.89
C LEU A 406 14.70 -6.27 8.20
N ASN A 407 14.45 -5.33 7.29
CA ASN A 407 13.50 -4.24 7.53
C ASN A 407 12.98 -3.65 6.20
N SER A 408 12.45 -4.53 5.36
CA SER A 408 12.17 -4.23 3.96
C SER A 408 10.91 -3.40 3.81
N HIS A 409 11.01 -2.28 3.08
CA HIS A 409 9.85 -1.54 2.65
C HIS A 409 9.02 -2.39 1.67
N PRO A 410 7.68 -2.28 1.63
CA PRO A 410 6.85 -3.09 0.74
C PRO A 410 7.21 -2.93 -0.74
N SER A 411 7.63 -1.73 -1.16
CA SER A 411 8.10 -1.47 -2.54
C SER A 411 9.40 -2.19 -2.93
N LEU A 412 10.13 -2.74 -1.96
CA LEU A 412 11.32 -3.58 -2.20
C LEU A 412 11.01 -5.07 -2.04
N TYR A 413 9.73 -5.44 -1.89
CA TYR A 413 9.32 -6.81 -1.71
C TYR A 413 9.66 -7.67 -2.93
N ASP A 414 10.18 -8.85 -2.63
CA ASP A 414 10.32 -9.96 -3.55
C ASP A 414 9.97 -11.30 -2.87
N ALA A 415 10.04 -12.40 -3.62
CA ALA A 415 9.72 -13.72 -3.11
C ALA A 415 10.65 -14.20 -1.98
N ASP A 416 11.85 -13.63 -1.86
CA ASP A 416 12.89 -14.01 -0.91
C ASP A 416 12.97 -13.08 0.31
N SER A 417 12.09 -12.07 0.37
CA SER A 417 12.02 -11.11 1.47
C SER A 417 11.75 -11.82 2.80
N PHE A 418 12.62 -11.58 3.78
CA PHE A 418 12.51 -12.24 5.10
C PHE A 418 11.39 -11.64 5.94
N MET A 419 11.35 -10.31 6.04
CA MET A 419 10.29 -9.55 6.69
C MET A 419 9.98 -8.27 5.94
N ILE A 420 8.75 -7.78 6.07
CA ILE A 420 8.29 -6.52 5.48
C ILE A 420 7.80 -5.61 6.58
N HIS A 421 8.23 -4.35 6.54
CA HIS A 421 7.78 -3.27 7.40
C HIS A 421 6.85 -2.34 6.63
N TYR A 422 5.56 -2.35 6.97
CA TYR A 422 4.50 -1.57 6.31
C TYR A 422 4.49 -0.10 6.75
N MET A 423 5.70 0.49 6.79
CA MET A 423 5.94 1.89 7.13
C MET A 423 5.32 2.83 6.08
N GLY A 424 4.87 4.00 6.54
CA GLY A 424 4.31 5.03 5.66
C GLY A 424 2.89 4.75 5.14
N TYR A 425 2.26 3.63 5.53
CA TYR A 425 0.90 3.29 5.11
C TYR A 425 -0.14 3.84 6.11
N PRO A 426 -1.28 4.37 5.64
CA PRO A 426 -2.41 4.72 6.51
C PRO A 426 -2.90 3.52 7.31
N GLU A 427 -3.32 3.73 8.56
CA GLU A 427 -3.62 2.64 9.51
C GLU A 427 -4.62 1.60 8.98
N ARG A 428 -5.77 2.06 8.46
CA ARG A 428 -6.80 1.17 7.90
C ARG A 428 -6.32 0.43 6.65
N PHE A 429 -5.61 1.13 5.78
CA PHE A 429 -5.04 0.54 4.56
C PHE A 429 -3.99 -0.51 4.88
N ARG A 430 -3.08 -0.19 5.80
CA ARG A 430 -2.08 -1.08 6.36
C ARG A 430 -2.72 -2.34 6.91
N ALA A 431 -3.83 -2.25 7.65
CA ALA A 431 -4.56 -3.40 8.17
C ALA A 431 -5.04 -4.35 7.06
N ILE A 432 -5.54 -3.83 5.93
CA ILE A 432 -5.94 -4.67 4.79
C ILE A 432 -4.75 -5.45 4.24
N VAL A 433 -3.66 -4.73 3.95
CA VAL A 433 -2.48 -5.32 3.31
C VAL A 433 -1.86 -6.37 4.24
N MET A 434 -1.65 -6.02 5.51
CA MET A 434 -1.12 -6.95 6.53
C MET A 434 -2.03 -8.16 6.72
N ARG A 435 -3.35 -8.00 6.71
CA ARG A 435 -4.27 -9.14 6.76
C ARG A 435 -4.08 -10.08 5.58
N ALA A 436 -4.01 -9.54 4.37
CA ALA A 436 -3.85 -10.33 3.16
C ALA A 436 -2.52 -11.10 3.14
N ASP A 437 -1.42 -10.42 3.50
CA ASP A 437 -0.10 -11.02 3.57
C ASP A 437 0.01 -12.05 4.71
N SER A 438 -0.58 -11.76 5.88
CA SER A 438 -0.65 -12.73 6.99
C SER A 438 -1.35 -14.01 6.57
N LEU A 439 -2.48 -13.91 5.86
CA LEU A 439 -3.20 -15.09 5.35
C LEU A 439 -2.39 -15.87 4.32
N GLU A 440 -1.61 -15.19 3.48
CA GLU A 440 -0.73 -15.84 2.53
C GLU A 440 0.43 -16.57 3.23
N ILE A 441 1.05 -15.93 4.22
CA ILE A 441 2.10 -16.53 5.06
C ILE A 441 1.56 -17.79 5.75
N ASP A 442 0.37 -17.72 6.34
CA ASP A 442 -0.26 -18.86 7.00
C ASP A 442 -0.51 -20.02 6.02
N ARG A 443 -0.98 -19.73 4.79
CA ARG A 443 -1.16 -20.74 3.75
C ARG A 443 0.16 -21.41 3.35
N ARG A 444 1.24 -20.63 3.15
CA ARG A 444 2.57 -21.14 2.81
C ARG A 444 3.18 -22.00 3.92
N ASN A 445 2.81 -21.75 5.18
CA ASN A 445 3.27 -22.55 6.32
C ASN A 445 2.46 -23.83 6.56
N ALA A 446 1.25 -23.91 6.00
CA ALA A 446 0.39 -25.08 6.10
C ALA A 446 0.64 -26.10 4.98
N SER A 447 1.17 -25.65 3.84
CA SER A 447 1.70 -26.49 2.75
C SER A 447 3.09 -27.01 3.09
#